data_AF-A0AAX4L275-F1
#
_entry.id   AF-A0AAX4L275-F1
#
_cell.length_a   1.000
_cell.length_b   1.000
_cell.length_c   1.000
_cell.angle_alpha   90.00
_cell.angle_beta   90.00
_cell.angle_gamma   90.00
#
_symmetry.space_group_name_H-M   'P 1'
#
loop_
_entity.id
_entity.type
_entity.pdbx_description
1 polymer ?
#
loop_
_entity_poly.entity_id
_entity_poly.type
_entity_poly.pdbx_seq_one_letter_code
_entity_poly.pdbx_strand_id
1 'polypeptide(L)'
;MNFLLIPFTIVLFLSINEIRNFLLFRKSTFLYECCDIKFYRYKDKKDDDNAIAVTSIFFGNAIILLSDHVNDSVIYHEYGHLRQREEVYTALFLLGILFSIAFQSYPFLLPVLLLSFRFFFMHLERSADLYAYKVYNTRYEPKHPERPKNRIERLKAWLFDSHAPDWVRIKDEYYNERKNIIYLFLKDIL
;
A
#
# COMPACT_ATOMS: atom_id res chain seq x y z
N MET A 1 0.15 31.82 -10.47
CA MET A 1 -0.04 30.36 -10.40
C MET A 1 0.31 29.79 -11.76
N ASN A 2 1.31 28.89 -11.84
CA ASN A 2 1.67 28.22 -13.09
C ASN A 2 0.75 27.02 -13.30
N PHE A 3 -0.24 27.18 -14.18
CA PHE A 3 -1.24 26.14 -14.46
C PHE A 3 -0.65 24.90 -15.13
N LEU A 4 0.50 25.00 -15.80
CA LEU A 4 1.18 23.84 -16.40
C LEU A 4 1.80 22.91 -15.35
N LEU A 5 2.00 23.38 -14.11
CA LEU A 5 2.55 22.54 -13.06
C LEU A 5 1.58 21.40 -12.67
N ILE A 6 0.28 21.66 -12.67
CA ILE A 6 -0.74 20.66 -12.29
C ILE A 6 -0.69 19.43 -13.20
N PRO A 7 -0.87 19.54 -14.53
CA PRO A 7 -0.79 18.38 -15.41
C PRO A 7 0.61 17.74 -15.39
N PHE A 8 1.67 18.54 -15.26
CA PHE A 8 3.03 18.02 -15.11
C PHE A 8 3.19 17.13 -13.87
N THR A 9 2.74 17.59 -12.70
CA THR A 9 2.86 16.83 -11.44
C THR A 9 1.98 15.58 -11.45
N ILE A 10 0.78 15.64 -12.04
CA ILE A 10 -0.06 14.45 -12.25
C ILE A 10 0.70 13.41 -13.10
N VAL A 11 1.20 13.81 -14.27
CA VAL A 11 1.94 12.91 -15.16
C VAL A 11 3.18 12.35 -14.47
N LEU A 12 3.87 13.16 -13.67
CA LEU A 12 5.04 12.74 -12.90
C LEU A 12 4.70 11.61 -11.93
N PHE A 13 3.69 11.77 -11.07
CA PHE A 13 3.34 10.73 -10.09
C PHE A 13 2.81 9.46 -10.74
N LEU A 14 2.00 9.57 -11.79
CA LEU A 14 1.54 8.42 -12.57
C LEU A 14 2.72 7.69 -13.23
N SER A 15 3.65 8.43 -13.82
CA SER A 15 4.85 7.86 -14.45
C SER A 15 5.76 7.18 -13.43
N ILE A 16 5.92 7.73 -12.22
CA ILE A 16 6.69 7.08 -11.15
C ILE A 16 6.09 5.71 -10.81
N ASN A 17 4.76 5.62 -10.69
CA ASN A 17 4.08 4.34 -10.43
C ASN A 17 4.29 3.33 -11.57
N GLU A 18 4.14 3.75 -12.82
CA GLU A 18 4.30 2.86 -13.98
C GLU A 18 5.76 2.45 -14.21
N ILE A 19 6.72 3.34 -13.96
CA ILE A 19 8.14 3.02 -14.01
C ILE A 19 8.49 2.00 -12.93
N ARG A 20 7.96 2.15 -11.70
CA ARG A 20 8.13 1.15 -10.63
C ARG A 20 7.64 -0.22 -11.10
N ASN A 21 6.43 -0.27 -11.66
CA ASN A 21 5.83 -1.51 -12.16
C ASN A 21 6.65 -2.13 -13.29
N PHE A 22 7.07 -1.34 -14.27
CA PHE A 22 7.94 -1.79 -15.36
C PHE A 22 9.25 -2.38 -14.84
N LEU A 23 9.91 -1.73 -13.88
CA LEU A 23 11.15 -2.22 -13.29
C LEU A 23 10.94 -3.56 -12.57
N LEU A 24 9.82 -3.72 -11.86
CA LEU A 24 9.46 -4.98 -11.22
C LEU A 24 9.25 -6.11 -12.26
N PHE A 25 8.51 -5.86 -13.33
CA PHE A 25 8.31 -6.84 -14.40
C PHE A 25 9.62 -7.21 -15.11
N ARG A 26 10.47 -6.23 -15.43
CA ARG A 26 11.76 -6.46 -16.08
C ARG A 26 12.67 -7.39 -15.26
N LYS A 27 12.57 -7.29 -13.93
CA LYS A 27 13.32 -8.11 -12.97
C LYS A 27 12.60 -9.40 -12.57
N SER A 28 11.50 -9.74 -13.23
CA SER A 28 10.74 -10.95 -12.92
C SER A 28 10.64 -11.89 -14.12
N THR A 29 10.32 -13.14 -13.85
CA THR A 29 10.08 -14.19 -14.83
C THR A 29 8.64 -14.64 -14.72
N PHE A 30 7.92 -14.71 -15.84
CA PHE A 30 6.54 -15.21 -15.85
C PHE A 30 6.49 -16.67 -15.39
N LEU A 31 5.49 -17.01 -14.59
CA LEU A 31 5.24 -18.38 -14.14
C LEU A 31 4.00 -18.96 -14.81
N TYR A 32 2.83 -18.38 -14.52
CA TYR A 32 1.53 -18.83 -15.02
C TYR A 32 0.50 -17.71 -14.91
N GLU A 33 -0.69 -17.92 -15.47
CA GLU A 33 -1.84 -17.03 -15.38
C GLU A 33 -3.05 -17.80 -14.86
N CYS A 34 -3.76 -17.23 -13.90
CA CYS A 34 -4.96 -17.82 -13.30
C CYS A 34 -5.96 -16.71 -12.96
N CYS A 35 -7.24 -16.90 -13.31
CA CYS A 35 -8.30 -15.94 -13.02
C CYS A 35 -7.99 -14.50 -13.47
N ASP A 36 -7.43 -14.35 -14.68
CA ASP A 36 -6.98 -13.06 -15.26
C ASP A 36 -5.88 -12.33 -14.45
N ILE A 37 -5.16 -13.08 -13.60
CA ILE A 37 -4.03 -12.58 -12.81
C ILE A 37 -2.77 -13.32 -13.23
N LYS A 38 -1.75 -12.55 -13.64
CA LYS A 38 -0.46 -13.09 -14.04
C LYS A 38 0.47 -13.21 -12.84
N PHE A 39 1.08 -14.38 -12.68
CA PHE A 39 2.06 -14.63 -11.64
C PHE A 39 3.46 -14.58 -12.21
N TYR A 40 4.33 -13.86 -11.51
CA TYR A 40 5.75 -13.76 -11.84
C TYR A 40 6.61 -14.12 -10.63
N ARG A 41 7.84 -14.54 -10.88
CA ARG A 41 8.88 -14.71 -9.85
C ARG A 41 9.93 -13.64 -10.01
N TYR A 42 10.21 -12.90 -8.94
CA TYR A 42 11.30 -11.94 -8.92
C TYR A 42 12.64 -12.69 -8.98
N LYS A 43 13.57 -12.24 -9.85
CA LYS A 43 14.81 -12.98 -10.15
C LYS A 43 15.81 -12.95 -9.00
N ASP A 44 15.87 -11.84 -8.25
CA ASP A 44 16.75 -11.74 -7.09
C ASP A 44 15.98 -12.26 -5.87
N LYS A 45 16.14 -13.54 -5.55
CA LYS A 45 15.48 -14.14 -4.38
C LYS A 45 15.72 -13.28 -3.14
N LYS A 46 14.64 -12.87 -2.49
CA LYS A 46 14.69 -12.37 -1.12
C LYS A 46 14.11 -13.47 -0.27
N ASP A 47 14.84 -13.93 0.73
CA ASP A 47 14.43 -15.02 1.63
C ASP A 47 13.23 -14.65 2.54
N ASP A 48 12.55 -13.54 2.26
CA ASP A 48 11.32 -13.13 2.93
C ASP A 48 10.10 -13.73 2.21
N ASP A 49 9.29 -14.47 2.97
CA ASP A 49 7.94 -14.90 2.58
C ASP A 49 7.07 -13.67 2.28
N ASN A 50 7.05 -13.28 1.00
CA ASN A 50 6.43 -12.03 0.58
C ASN A 50 6.10 -12.04 -0.92
N ALA A 51 5.12 -11.23 -1.30
CA ALA A 51 4.74 -10.99 -2.68
C ALA A 51 4.42 -9.50 -2.89
N ILE A 52 4.26 -9.10 -4.14
CA ILE A 52 3.89 -7.72 -4.50
C ILE A 52 2.80 -7.78 -5.55
N ALA A 53 1.64 -7.22 -5.23
CA ALA A 53 0.60 -6.90 -6.18
C ALA A 53 1.02 -5.73 -7.07
N VAL A 54 0.82 -5.91 -8.36
CA VAL A 54 1.06 -4.89 -9.37
C VAL A 54 -0.24 -4.65 -10.12
N THR A 55 -0.78 -3.44 -9.96
CA THR A 55 -1.86 -2.91 -10.79
C THR A 55 -1.29 -1.84 -11.71
N SER A 56 -1.33 -2.08 -13.02
CA SER A 56 -0.77 -1.18 -14.04
C SER A 56 -1.79 -0.88 -15.13
N ILE A 57 -1.73 0.32 -15.70
CA ILE A 57 -2.47 0.67 -16.92
C ILE A 57 -1.93 -0.10 -18.12
N PHE A 58 -0.61 -0.29 -18.20
CA PHE A 58 0.05 -0.89 -19.35
C PHE A 58 0.18 -2.41 -19.25
N PHE A 59 0.38 -2.94 -18.04
CA PHE A 59 0.70 -4.36 -17.84
C PHE A 59 -0.48 -5.17 -17.25
N GLY A 60 -1.55 -4.51 -16.83
CA GLY A 60 -2.68 -5.15 -16.17
C GLY A 60 -2.38 -5.52 -14.71
N ASN A 61 -3.07 -6.54 -14.22
CA ASN A 61 -2.97 -7.04 -12.85
C ASN A 61 -2.01 -8.23 -12.78
N ALA A 62 -1.10 -8.21 -11.82
CA ALA A 62 -0.14 -9.28 -11.61
C ALA A 62 0.27 -9.40 -10.13
N ILE A 63 0.72 -10.59 -9.75
CA ILE A 63 1.37 -10.84 -8.46
C ILE A 63 2.81 -11.28 -8.72
N ILE A 64 3.75 -10.64 -8.05
CA ILE A 64 5.17 -10.96 -8.14
C ILE A 64 5.61 -11.62 -6.83
N LEU A 65 5.99 -12.89 -6.90
CA LEU A 65 6.48 -13.67 -5.77
C LEU A 65 7.95 -13.33 -5.52
N LEU A 66 8.31 -13.01 -4.26
CA LEU A 66 9.68 -12.67 -3.87
C LEU A 66 10.49 -13.88 -3.38
N SER A 67 9.82 -14.98 -3.05
CA SER A 67 10.40 -16.25 -2.62
C SER A 67 9.86 -17.43 -3.46
N ASP A 68 10.51 -18.59 -3.35
CA ASP A 68 10.03 -19.81 -4.01
C ASP A 68 8.77 -20.39 -3.36
N HIS A 69 8.63 -20.15 -2.07
CA HIS A 69 7.49 -20.55 -1.24
C HIS A 69 6.91 -19.28 -0.61
N VAL A 70 5.71 -18.93 -1.03
CA VAL A 70 4.93 -17.83 -0.45
C VAL A 70 3.71 -18.44 0.24
N ASN A 71 3.45 -18.06 1.49
CA ASN A 71 2.25 -18.50 2.21
C ASN A 71 0.98 -17.97 1.51
N ASP A 72 -0.05 -18.80 1.45
CA ASP A 72 -1.36 -18.43 0.89
C ASP A 72 -1.91 -17.15 1.53
N SER A 73 -1.63 -16.92 2.83
CA SER A 73 -2.03 -15.70 3.53
C SER A 73 -1.51 -14.42 2.87
N VAL A 74 -0.27 -14.43 2.41
CA VAL A 74 0.36 -13.32 1.66
C VAL A 74 -0.32 -13.16 0.31
N ILE A 75 -0.58 -14.25 -0.40
CA ILE A 75 -1.26 -14.20 -1.71
C ILE A 75 -2.68 -13.64 -1.59
N TYR A 76 -3.42 -14.03 -0.55
CA TYR A 76 -4.77 -13.52 -0.28
C TYR A 76 -4.78 -12.02 0.04
N HIS A 77 -3.76 -11.52 0.74
CA HIS A 77 -3.52 -10.09 0.92
C HIS A 77 -3.27 -9.39 -0.42
N GLU A 78 -2.38 -9.92 -1.25
CA GLU A 78 -2.08 -9.34 -2.57
C GLU A 78 -3.29 -9.31 -3.52
N TYR A 79 -4.18 -10.31 -3.46
CA TYR A 79 -5.45 -10.25 -4.18
C TYR A 79 -6.33 -9.06 -3.77
N GLY A 80 -6.26 -8.64 -2.50
CA GLY A 80 -6.93 -7.44 -2.03
C GLY A 80 -6.43 -6.18 -2.73
N HIS A 81 -5.12 -6.05 -2.90
CA HIS A 81 -4.50 -4.93 -3.62
C HIS A 81 -4.87 -4.87 -5.09
N LEU A 82 -5.04 -6.02 -5.77
CA LEU A 82 -5.43 -6.04 -7.18
C LEU A 82 -6.81 -5.41 -7.45
N ARG A 83 -7.65 -5.29 -6.42
CA ARG A 83 -8.98 -4.66 -6.51
C ARG A 83 -8.93 -3.14 -6.30
N GLN A 84 -7.79 -2.60 -5.88
CA GLN A 84 -7.63 -1.20 -5.47
C GLN A 84 -7.05 -0.31 -6.58
N ARG A 85 -7.08 -0.80 -7.84
CA ARG A 85 -6.46 -0.10 -8.98
C ARG A 85 -7.02 1.31 -9.08
N GLU A 86 -8.33 1.47 -9.16
CA GLU A 86 -8.97 2.78 -9.35
C GLU A 86 -8.60 3.73 -8.20
N GLU A 87 -8.64 3.26 -6.96
CA GLU A 87 -8.31 4.03 -5.77
C GLU A 87 -6.86 4.52 -5.80
N VAL A 88 -5.90 3.69 -6.21
CA VAL A 88 -4.49 4.07 -6.35
C VAL A 88 -4.31 5.16 -7.42
N TYR A 89 -4.91 5.01 -8.60
CA TYR A 89 -4.77 6.00 -9.67
C TYR A 89 -5.49 7.31 -9.34
N THR A 90 -6.67 7.26 -8.74
CA THR A 90 -7.38 8.45 -8.25
C THR A 90 -6.57 9.16 -7.18
N ALA A 91 -5.96 8.42 -6.25
CA ALA A 91 -5.10 8.99 -5.24
C ALA A 91 -3.87 9.69 -5.85
N LEU A 92 -3.15 9.04 -6.77
CA LEU A 92 -1.99 9.64 -7.45
C LEU A 92 -2.37 10.90 -8.26
N PHE A 93 -3.53 10.88 -8.91
CA PHE A 93 -4.07 12.05 -9.61
C PHE A 93 -4.36 13.21 -8.65
N LEU A 94 -5.08 12.95 -7.56
CA LEU A 94 -5.37 13.95 -6.53
C LEU A 94 -4.11 14.47 -5.83
N LEU A 95 -3.14 13.58 -5.58
CA LEU A 95 -1.83 13.96 -5.05
C LEU A 95 -1.15 14.95 -5.98
N GLY A 96 -1.17 14.70 -7.29
CA GLY A 96 -0.63 15.61 -8.29
C GLY A 96 -1.21 17.01 -8.19
N ILE A 97 -2.55 17.12 -8.18
CA ILE A 97 -3.25 18.40 -8.06
C ILE A 97 -2.90 19.12 -6.76
N LEU A 98 -3.09 18.43 -5.62
CA LEU A 98 -2.94 19.02 -4.30
C LEU A 98 -1.48 19.39 -4.02
N PHE A 99 -0.54 18.58 -4.49
CA PHE A 99 0.88 18.85 -4.38
C PHE A 99 1.26 20.10 -5.17
N SER A 100 0.80 20.25 -6.42
CA SER A 100 1.08 21.46 -7.21
C SER A 100 0.53 22.71 -6.55
N ILE A 101 -0.70 22.66 -6.00
CA ILE A 101 -1.32 23.79 -5.29
C ILE A 101 -0.54 24.13 -4.02
N ALA A 102 -0.25 23.12 -3.19
CA ALA A 102 0.51 23.31 -1.96
C ALA A 102 1.91 23.85 -2.26
N PHE A 103 2.62 23.30 -3.24
CA PHE A 103 3.96 23.72 -3.61
C PHE A 103 4.04 25.18 -4.05
N GLN A 104 3.05 25.68 -4.81
CA GLN A 104 3.05 27.05 -5.31
C GLN A 104 2.53 28.07 -4.29
N SER A 105 1.49 27.73 -3.55
CA SER A 105 0.70 28.71 -2.79
C SER A 105 0.79 28.52 -1.29
N TYR A 106 1.00 27.29 -0.82
CA TYR A 106 0.94 26.94 0.60
C TYR A 106 1.98 25.87 0.96
N PRO A 107 3.29 26.14 0.77
CA PRO A 107 4.32 25.10 0.90
C PRO A 107 4.38 24.49 2.30
N PHE A 108 3.96 25.23 3.33
CA PHE A 108 3.83 24.74 4.70
C PHE A 108 2.77 23.64 4.86
N LEU A 109 1.85 23.46 3.91
CA LEU A 109 0.87 22.36 3.89
C LEU A 109 1.43 21.06 3.31
N LEU A 110 2.60 21.06 2.66
CA LEU A 110 3.19 19.86 2.07
C LEU A 110 3.36 18.71 3.08
N PRO A 111 3.87 18.94 4.31
CA PRO A 111 3.97 17.86 5.30
C PRO A 111 2.61 17.25 5.66
N VAL A 112 1.57 18.08 5.79
CA VAL A 112 0.20 17.62 6.11
C VAL A 112 -0.39 16.82 4.94
N LEU A 113 -0.16 17.27 3.71
CA LEU A 113 -0.58 16.56 2.51
C LEU A 113 0.08 15.17 2.42
N LEU A 114 1.41 15.10 2.59
CA LEU A 114 2.15 13.85 2.55
C LEU A 114 1.72 12.89 3.66
N LEU A 115 1.46 13.41 4.86
CA LEU A 115 0.93 12.63 5.98
C LEU A 115 -0.48 12.08 5.67
N SER A 116 -1.34 12.90 5.06
CA SER A 116 -2.69 12.47 4.68
C SER A 116 -2.65 11.33 3.65
N PHE A 117 -1.78 11.45 2.64
CA PHE A 117 -1.58 10.40 1.65
C PHE A 117 -0.98 9.13 2.23
N ARG A 118 -0.08 9.26 3.20
CA ARG A 118 0.45 8.11 3.95
C ARG A 118 -0.67 7.34 4.66
N PHE A 119 -1.56 8.03 5.38
CA PHE A 119 -2.71 7.38 6.02
C PHE A 119 -3.69 6.78 5.00
N PHE A 120 -3.82 7.37 3.82
CA PHE A 120 -4.59 6.78 2.73
C PHE A 120 -3.99 5.45 2.25
N PHE A 121 -2.67 5.38 2.00
CA PHE A 121 -2.04 4.11 1.62
C PHE A 121 -2.14 3.05 2.73
N MET A 122 -2.04 3.45 3.99
CA MET A 122 -2.26 2.54 5.12
C MET A 122 -3.72 2.07 5.21
N HIS A 123 -4.69 2.88 4.78
CA HIS A 123 -6.07 2.44 4.61
C HIS A 123 -6.20 1.37 3.51
N LEU A 124 -5.46 1.51 2.39
CA LEU A 124 -5.41 0.50 1.33
C LEU A 124 -4.79 -0.82 1.82
N GLU A 125 -3.69 -0.78 2.56
CA GLU A 125 -3.10 -1.95 3.23
C GLU A 125 -4.12 -2.67 4.11
N ARG A 126 -4.84 -1.91 4.95
CA ARG A 126 -5.91 -2.48 5.77
C ARG A 126 -7.06 -3.04 4.95
N SER A 127 -7.42 -2.39 3.84
CA SER A 127 -8.48 -2.87 2.97
C SER A 127 -8.11 -4.21 2.32
N ALA A 128 -6.82 -4.42 2.01
CA ALA A 128 -6.29 -5.70 1.55
C ALA A 128 -6.35 -6.78 2.66
N ASP A 129 -5.92 -6.46 3.88
CA ASP A 129 -6.06 -7.37 5.03
C ASP A 129 -7.54 -7.75 5.29
N LEU A 130 -8.46 -6.78 5.22
CA LEU A 130 -9.89 -7.01 5.39
C LEU A 130 -10.45 -7.91 4.29
N TYR A 131 -9.99 -7.75 3.05
CA TYR A 131 -10.38 -8.61 1.95
C TYR A 131 -9.93 -10.06 2.18
N ALA A 132 -8.66 -10.25 2.56
CA ALA A 132 -8.12 -11.57 2.89
C ALA A 132 -8.93 -12.23 4.02
N TYR A 133 -9.28 -11.47 5.06
CA TYR A 133 -10.08 -11.96 6.17
C TYR A 133 -11.51 -12.32 5.77
N LYS A 134 -12.19 -11.48 4.99
CA LYS A 134 -13.60 -11.72 4.63
C LYS A 134 -13.78 -12.88 3.66
N VAL A 135 -12.88 -13.00 2.68
CA VAL A 135 -13.03 -13.95 1.58
C VAL A 135 -12.38 -15.28 1.90
N TYR A 136 -11.24 -15.28 2.59
CA TYR A 136 -10.45 -16.47 2.84
C TYR A 136 -10.31 -16.81 4.34
N ASN A 137 -10.96 -16.04 5.22
CA ASN A 137 -10.85 -16.19 6.68
C ASN A 137 -9.39 -16.16 7.18
N THR A 138 -8.54 -15.37 6.51
CA THR A 138 -7.12 -15.28 6.80
C THR A 138 -6.79 -13.95 7.46
N ARG A 139 -6.05 -13.99 8.57
CA ARG A 139 -5.57 -12.80 9.27
C ARG A 139 -4.07 -12.61 9.02
N TYR A 140 -3.62 -11.38 9.16
CA TYR A 140 -2.20 -11.03 9.15
C TYR A 140 -1.42 -11.80 10.23
N GLU A 141 -0.28 -12.36 9.83
CA GLU A 141 0.68 -13.02 10.70
C GLU A 141 1.78 -12.02 11.12
N PRO A 142 1.86 -11.62 12.41
CA PRO A 142 2.78 -10.58 12.86
C PRO A 142 4.24 -11.07 12.91
N LYS A 143 5.17 -10.20 12.54
CA LYS A 143 6.61 -10.41 12.82
C LYS A 143 6.99 -9.83 14.18
N HIS A 144 6.37 -8.72 14.59
CA HIS A 144 6.65 -8.01 15.84
C HIS A 144 5.35 -7.67 16.61
N PRO A 145 4.70 -8.64 17.26
CA PRO A 145 3.37 -8.45 17.88
C PRO A 145 3.36 -7.58 19.14
N GLU A 146 4.53 -7.29 19.73
CA GLU A 146 4.62 -6.57 21.00
C GLU A 146 4.36 -5.07 20.82
N ARG A 147 3.40 -4.54 21.59
CA ARG A 147 3.09 -3.11 21.59
C ARG A 147 4.13 -2.33 22.42
N PRO A 148 4.82 -1.33 21.83
CA PRO A 148 5.75 -0.47 22.57
C PRO A 148 5.05 0.28 23.72
N LYS A 149 5.68 0.28 24.90
CA LYS A 149 5.20 1.03 26.07
C LYS A 149 5.27 2.54 25.82
N ASN A 150 6.31 2.99 25.12
CA ASN A 150 6.54 4.41 24.84
C ASN A 150 5.61 4.92 23.72
N ARG A 151 4.91 6.04 23.99
CA ARG A 151 4.03 6.70 23.02
C ARG A 151 4.77 7.20 21.78
N ILE A 152 6.00 7.67 21.94
CA ILE A 152 6.81 8.18 20.82
C ILE A 152 7.19 7.05 19.87
N GLU A 153 7.51 5.86 20.39
CA GLU A 153 7.81 4.68 19.56
C GLU A 153 6.58 4.22 18.78
N ARG A 154 5.40 4.21 19.42
CA ARG A 154 4.14 3.94 18.71
C ARG A 154 3.89 4.96 17.60
N LEU A 155 4.06 6.24 17.89
CA LEU A 155 3.90 7.30 16.89
C LEU A 155 4.87 7.12 15.72
N LYS A 156 6.14 6.80 16.00
CA LYS A 156 7.14 6.53 14.96
C LYS A 156 6.72 5.38 14.06
N ALA A 157 6.23 4.26 14.60
CA ALA A 157 5.75 3.14 13.79
C ALA A 157 4.63 3.58 12.83
N TRP A 158 3.62 4.29 13.35
CA TRP A 158 2.55 4.85 12.52
C TRP A 158 3.01 5.88 11.49
N LEU A 159 4.08 6.64 11.76
CA LEU A 159 4.59 7.72 10.89
C LEU A 159 5.73 7.32 9.94
N PHE A 160 6.43 6.21 10.18
CA PHE A 160 7.52 5.77 9.32
C PHE A 160 7.31 4.40 8.63
N ASP A 161 6.51 3.47 9.17
CA ASP A 161 6.30 2.15 8.55
C ASP A 161 5.28 2.18 7.39
N SER A 162 5.45 1.40 6.33
CA SER A 162 4.48 1.44 5.22
C SER A 162 3.09 0.87 5.57
N HIS A 163 3.00 0.11 6.67
CA HIS A 163 1.79 -0.58 7.12
C HIS A 163 1.33 -0.07 8.49
N ALA A 164 0.10 -0.44 8.88
CA ALA A 164 -0.31 -0.30 10.28
C ALA A 164 0.58 -1.17 11.17
N PRO A 165 0.86 -0.78 12.43
CA PRO A 165 1.71 -1.59 13.29
C PRO A 165 1.14 -2.99 13.57
N ASP A 166 2.01 -4.00 13.64
CA ASP A 166 1.63 -5.40 13.86
C ASP A 166 0.72 -5.60 15.08
N TRP A 167 1.04 -4.98 16.22
CA TRP A 167 0.22 -5.06 17.45
C TRP A 167 -1.18 -4.47 17.29
N VAL A 168 -1.43 -3.68 16.25
CA VAL A 168 -2.75 -3.18 15.87
C VAL A 168 -3.42 -4.18 14.93
N ARG A 169 -2.69 -4.67 13.92
CA ARG A 169 -3.19 -5.60 12.89
C ARG A 169 -3.68 -6.94 13.44
N ILE A 170 -3.19 -7.37 14.60
CA ILE A 170 -3.63 -8.62 15.25
C ILE A 170 -4.94 -8.49 16.05
N LYS A 171 -5.43 -7.28 16.32
CA LYS A 171 -6.62 -7.06 17.14
C LYS A 171 -7.89 -7.32 16.33
N ASP A 172 -8.92 -7.90 16.93
CA ASP A 172 -10.23 -8.07 16.27
C ASP A 172 -10.82 -6.75 15.76
N GLU A 173 -10.55 -5.66 16.49
CA GLU A 173 -10.99 -4.32 16.09
C GLU A 173 -10.39 -3.85 14.76
N TYR A 174 -9.20 -4.31 14.40
CA TYR A 174 -8.59 -4.02 13.10
C TYR A 174 -9.45 -4.56 11.95
N TYR A 175 -10.06 -5.73 12.15
CA TYR A 175 -10.93 -6.38 11.17
C TYR A 175 -12.40 -5.91 11.24
N ASN A 176 -12.72 -4.90 12.06
CA ASN A 176 -14.04 -4.30 12.11
C ASN A 176 -14.17 -3.16 11.08
N GLU A 177 -14.96 -3.36 10.03
CA GLU A 177 -15.16 -2.39 8.94
C GLU A 177 -15.65 -1.01 9.38
N ARG A 178 -16.39 -0.94 10.50
CA ARG A 178 -16.90 0.33 11.04
C ARG A 178 -15.80 1.18 11.65
N LYS A 179 -14.61 0.63 11.88
CA LYS A 179 -13.43 1.34 12.38
C LYS A 179 -12.50 1.61 11.21
N ASN A 180 -12.12 2.86 11.00
CA ASN A 180 -11.16 3.23 9.94
C ASN A 180 -9.73 3.34 10.50
N ILE A 181 -8.75 3.52 9.61
CA ILE A 181 -7.34 3.57 10.00
C ILE A 181 -7.02 4.75 10.94
N ILE A 182 -7.70 5.89 10.75
CA ILE A 182 -7.52 7.09 11.58
C ILE A 182 -8.03 6.81 13.00
N TYR A 183 -9.19 6.17 13.13
CA TYR A 183 -9.72 5.75 14.43
C TYR A 183 -8.75 4.81 15.15
N LEU A 184 -8.20 3.82 14.45
CA LEU A 184 -7.25 2.87 15.01
C LEU A 184 -5.96 3.57 15.46
N PHE A 185 -5.46 4.50 14.66
CA PHE A 185 -4.32 5.35 15.01
C PHE A 185 -4.58 6.18 16.27
N LEU A 186 -5.68 6.92 16.31
CA LEU A 186 -6.02 7.78 17.45
C LEU A 186 -6.20 6.95 18.72
N LYS A 187 -6.87 5.80 18.64
CA LYS A 187 -7.06 4.90 19.79
C LYS A 187 -5.74 4.30 20.30
N ASP A 188 -4.76 4.07 19.44
CA ASP A 188 -3.47 3.53 19.87
C ASP A 188 -2.53 4.59 20.48
N ILE A 189 -2.67 5.84 20.03
CA ILE A 189 -1.81 6.95 20.42
C ILE A 189 -2.35 7.74 21.62
N LEU A 190 -3.67 7.92 21.74
CA LEU A 190 -4.33 8.61 22.87
C LEU A 190 -4.49 7.67 24.06
#